data_AF-A0A1G1DHW3-F1
#
_entry.id   AF-A0A1G1DHW3-F1
#
_cell.length_a   1.000
_cell.length_b   1.000
_cell.length_c   1.000
_cell.angle_alpha   90.00
_cell.angle_beta   90.00
_cell.angle_gamma   90.00
#
_symmetry.space_group_name_H-M   'P 1'
#
loop_
_entity.id
_entity.type
_entity.pdbx_description
1 polymer ?
#
loop_
_entity_poly.entity_id
_entity_poly.type
_entity_poly.pdbx_seq_one_letter_code
_entity_poly.pdbx_strand_id
1 'polypeptide(L)' 'MITDTEIKIKGIEALINTLGEVEAERFISLVMREPFDYTKWQRTLWVDKSVAGLSASAMQFRKKEKMQKEKG' A
#
# COMPACT_ATOMS: atom_id res chain seq x y z
N MET A 1 -14.23 -13.67 3.93
CA MET A 1 -13.03 -13.24 3.18
C MET A 1 -13.53 -12.66 1.88
N ILE A 2 -13.03 -11.49 1.48
CA ILE A 2 -13.37 -10.90 0.17
C ILE A 2 -12.82 -11.84 -0.92
N THR A 3 -13.60 -12.08 -1.96
CA THR A 3 -13.19 -12.89 -3.11
C THR A 3 -12.24 -12.14 -4.04
N ASP A 4 -11.47 -12.89 -4.84
CA ASP A 4 -10.59 -12.32 -5.86
C ASP A 4 -11.34 -11.43 -6.87
N THR A 5 -12.61 -11.73 -7.12
CA THR A 5 -13.47 -10.91 -7.99
C THR A 5 -13.85 -9.60 -7.30
N GLU A 6 -14.31 -9.67 -6.05
CA GLU A 6 -14.71 -8.48 -5.30
C GLU A 6 -13.54 -7.53 -5.04
N ILE A 7 -12.33 -8.04 -4.79
CA ILE A 7 -11.14 -7.18 -4.62
C ILE A 7 -10.76 -6.48 -5.92
N LYS A 8 -10.90 -7.14 -7.07
CA LYS A 8 -10.64 -6.53 -8.39
C LYS A 8 -11.64 -5.43 -8.72
N ILE A 9 -12.93 -5.69 -8.48
CA ILE A 9 -14.00 -4.69 -8.70
C ILE A 9 -13.71 -3.43 -7.87
N LYS A 10 -13.49 -3.59 -6.56
CA LYS A 10 -13.18 -2.47 -5.67
C LYS A 10 -11.91 -1.72 -6.08
N GLY A 11 -10.90 -2.45 -6.57
CA GLY A 11 -9.66 -1.85 -7.07
C GLY A 11 -9.90 -0.97 -8.31
N ILE A 12 -10.69 -1.44 -9.27
CA ILE A 12 -11.04 -0.69 -10.48
C ILE A 12 -11.86 0.55 -10.12
N GLU A 13 -12.86 0.42 -9.24
CA GLU A 13 -13.66 1.54 -8.76
C GLU A 13 -12.79 2.62 -8.09
N ALA A 14 -11.84 2.21 -7.24
CA ALA A 14 -10.91 3.13 -6.59
C ALA A 14 -10.01 3.87 -7.59
N LEU A 15 -9.54 3.19 -8.63
CA LEU A 15 -8.75 3.79 -9.70
C LEU A 15 -9.56 4.81 -10.49
N ILE A 16 -10.78 4.46 -10.92
CA ILE A 16 -11.66 5.37 -11.68
C ILE A 16 -11.99 6.60 -10.84
N ASN A 17 -12.35 6.42 -9.56
CA ASN A 17 -12.70 7.54 -8.67
C ASN A 17 -11.54 8.50 -8.45
N THR A 18 -10.29 8.03 -8.54
CA THR A 18 -9.09 8.84 -8.25
C THR A 18 -8.50 9.46 -9.52
N LEU A 19 -8.47 8.72 -10.63
CA LEU A 19 -7.76 9.09 -11.85
C LEU A 19 -8.70 9.50 -12.98
N GLY A 20 -9.99 9.15 -12.91
CA GLY A 20 -10.90 9.17 -14.05
C GLY A 20 -10.77 7.92 -14.93
N GLU A 21 -11.78 7.68 -15.77
CA GLU A 21 -11.88 6.45 -16.58
C GLU A 21 -10.67 6.24 -17.51
N VAL A 22 -10.31 7.28 -18.27
CA VAL A 22 -9.23 7.21 -19.27
C VAL A 22 -7.87 6.91 -18.63
N GLU A 23 -7.51 7.60 -17.54
CA GLU A 23 -6.22 7.38 -16.88
C GLU A 23 -6.20 6.09 -16.06
N ALA A 24 -7.34 5.63 -15.54
CA ALA A 24 -7.46 4.33 -14.89
C ALA A 24 -7.19 3.18 -15.89
N GLU A 25 -7.76 3.23 -17.09
CA GLU A 25 -7.49 2.23 -18.15
C GLU A 25 -6.02 2.25 -18.58
N ARG A 26 -5.44 3.44 -18.74
CA ARG A 26 -4.02 3.60 -19.07
C ARG A 26 -3.12 3.04 -17.97
N PHE A 27 -3.45 3.28 -16.70
CA PHE A 27 -2.73 2.72 -15.55
C PHE A 27 -2.74 1.18 -15.59
N ILE A 28 -3.92 0.57 -15.75
CA ILE A 28 -4.05 -0.90 -15.81
C ILE A 28 -3.20 -1.45 -16.97
N SER A 29 -3.27 -0.80 -18.14
CA SER A 29 -2.48 -1.18 -19.31
C SER A 29 -0.98 -1.12 -19.05
N LEU A 30 -0.49 -0.10 -18.33
CA LEU A 30 0.93 0.03 -17.97
C LEU A 30 1.37 -1.05 -16.98
N VAL A 31 0.55 -1.31 -15.96
CA VAL A 31 0.83 -2.36 -14.95
C VAL A 31 0.85 -3.76 -15.58
N MET A 32 0.05 -4.02 -16.60
CA MET A 32 0.05 -5.29 -17.32
C MET A 32 1.22 -5.44 -18.31
N ARG A 33 1.75 -4.34 -18.85
CA ARG A 33 2.82 -4.36 -19.85
C ARG A 33 4.21 -4.45 -19.24
N GLU A 34 4.42 -3.78 -18.11
CA GLU A 34 5.72 -3.71 -17.45
C GLU A 34 5.62 -4.15 -16.00
N PRO A 35 6.50 -5.04 -15.51
CA PRO A 35 6.54 -5.37 -14.10
C PRO A 35 6.88 -4.12 -13.29
N PHE A 36 5.93 -3.68 -12.47
CA PHE A 36 6.16 -2.59 -11.55
C PHE A 36 7.17 -3.01 -10.47
N ASP A 37 8.30 -2.31 -10.38
CA ASP A 37 9.31 -2.55 -9.36
C ASP A 37 8.83 -2.05 -7.99
N TYR A 38 8.08 -2.92 -7.31
CA TYR A 38 7.57 -2.68 -5.98
C TYR A 38 8.68 -2.34 -4.98
N THR A 39 9.86 -2.96 -5.10
CA THR A 39 11.03 -2.68 -4.25
C THR A 39 11.54 -1.26 -4.43
N LYS A 40 11.56 -0.75 -5.66
CA LYS A 40 11.95 0.63 -5.94
C LYS A 40 10.91 1.61 -5.42
N TRP A 41 9.63 1.38 -5.67
CA TRP A 41 8.55 2.23 -5.16
C TRP A 41 8.47 2.25 -3.62
N GLN A 42 8.64 1.11 -2.96
CA GLN A 42 8.64 1.06 -1.50
C GLN A 42 9.75 1.93 -0.89
N ARG A 43 10.93 1.96 -1.52
CA ARG A 43 12.04 2.82 -1.08
C ARG A 43 11.68 4.31 -1.21
N THR A 44 10.84 4.70 -2.17
CA THR A 44 10.43 6.10 -2.32
C THR A 44 9.41 6.56 -1.26
N LEU A 45 8.74 5.64 -0.57
CA LEU A 45 7.78 5.98 0.50
C LEU A 45 8.46 6.49 1.78
N TRP A 46 9.75 6.20 1.97
CA TRP A 46 10.48 6.47 3.21
C TRP A 46 11.74 7.31 3.00
N VAL A 47 11.84 8.06 1.89
CA VAL A 47 13.04 8.83 1.53
C VAL A 47 13.44 9.79 2.65
N ASP A 48 12.46 10.35 3.36
CA ASP A 48 12.68 11.29 4.46
C ASP A 48 12.92 10.62 5.83
N LYS A 49 12.91 9.27 5.88
CA LYS A 49 13.12 8.51 7.11
C LYS A 49 14.35 7.62 7.00
N SER A 50 15.29 7.81 7.92
CA SER A 50 16.41 6.87 8.06
C SER A 50 15.89 5.47 8.44
N VAL A 51 16.62 4.44 8.02
CA VAL A 51 16.33 3.03 8.38
C VAL A 51 16.20 2.86 9.90
N ALA A 52 17.04 3.54 10.67
CA ALA A 52 16.97 3.55 12.13
C ALA A 52 15.68 4.18 12.65
N GLY A 53 15.23 5.30 12.07
CA GLY A 53 13.97 5.96 12.43
C GLY A 53 12.74 5.13 12.09
N LEU A 54 12.76 4.42 10.95
CA LEU A 54 11.70 3.48 10.56
C LEU A 54 11.65 2.28 11.53
N SER A 55 12.80 1.68 11.83
CA SER A 55 12.92 0.58 12.80
C SER A 55 12.43 0.97 14.19
N ALA A 56 12.83 2.15 14.68
CA ALA A 56 12.36 2.70 15.96
C ALA A 56 10.83 2.88 15.97
N SER A 57 10.27 3.43 14.89
CA SER A 57 8.81 3.61 14.75
C SER A 57 8.06 2.27 14.77
N ALA A 58 8.59 1.25 14.07
CA ALA A 58 8.03 -0.09 14.06
C ALA A 58 8.08 -0.77 15.45
N MET A 59 9.20 -0.62 16.17
CA MET A 59 9.32 -1.12 17.55
C MET A 59 8.35 -0.42 18.51
N GLN A 60 8.17 0.90 18.38
CA GLN A 60 7.20 1.65 19.16
C GLN A 60 5.76 1.20 18.90
N PHE A 61 5.40 0.97 17.63
CA PHE A 61 4.09 0.45 17.25
C PHE A 61 3.82 -0.91 17.90
N ARG A 62 4.75 -1.88 17.77
CA ARG A 62 4.66 -3.20 18.44
C ARG A 62 4.50 -3.10 19.95
N LYS A 63 5.24 -2.19 20.60
CA LYS A 63 5.15 -2.00 22.05
C LYS A 63 3.78 -1.46 22.48
N LYS A 64 3.22 -0.52 21.71
CA LYS A 64 1.87 0.02 21.94
C LYS A 64 0.77 -1.02 21.73
N GLU A 65 0.88 -1.88 20.74
CA GLU A 65 -0.07 -2.99 20.55
C GLU A 65 -0.02 -3.98 21.72
N LYS A 66 1.18 -4.31 22.20
CA LYS A 66 1.36 -5.23 23.32
C LYS A 66 0.74 -4.67 24.61
N MET A 67 0.98 -3.39 24.92
CA MET A 67 0.40 -2.72 26.09
C MET A 67 -1.12 -2.57 26.03
N GLN A 68 -1.72 -2.55 24.84
CA GLN A 68 -3.19 -2.52 24.68
C GLN A 68 -3.81 -3.90 24.89
N LYS A 69 -3.12 -4.98 24.47
CA LYS A 69 -3.58 -6.36 24.70
C LYS A 69 -3.43 -6.82 26.15
N GLU A 70 -2.51 -6.24 26.92
CA GLU A 70 -2.32 -6.56 28.35
C GLU A 70 -3.26 -5.77 29.27
N LYS A 71 -4.00 -4.79 28.74
CA LYS A 71 -4.94 -3.92 29.49
C LYS A 71 -6.42 -4.25 29.28
N GLY A 72 -6.76 -5.21 28.42
CA GLY A 72 -8.12 -5.71 28.19
C GLY A 72 -8.21 -7.17 28.54
#